data_AF-A0A427YE55-F1
#
_entry.id   AF-A0A427YE55-F1
#
_cell.length_a   1.000
_cell.length_b   1.000
_cell.length_c   1.000
_cell.angle_alpha   90.00
_cell.angle_beta   90.00
_cell.angle_gamma   90.00
#
_symmetry.space_group_name_H-M   'P 1'
#
loop_
_entity.id
_entity.type
_entity.pdbx_description
1 polymer ?
#
loop_
_entity_poly.entity_id
_entity_poly.type
_entity_poly.pdbx_seq_one_letter_code
_entity_poly.pdbx_strand_id
1 'polypeptide(L)'
;MASSSSSSSPVSSSLGSMTPSSAASSSSSLTYPVDPHAPTFVAQAILASASLGAGTGAVMGVLQSANPFILSVNMGINAGVVGVTFFGLREYLVSPLLLSGRATTSHTRRLAELSEKQRGKLPLPLASSSSIEELRYERVLDSSIAGALTGGLLSGGLRGPRTIVPASVTLALIASALQLSVNQLRITRLHLLARSTQTGANAAELPPQDTTPSQEQGSTPTPTTASGSLKSTSPPSAPSPRPSVASQIYTPSSNSESNYTIMSDPTQPVADPENSLPSRIMGFMSAVLPVRRLSDDEYLAALEKQRKEVDGRLREIAAEEEKISEGMTRA
;
A
#
# COMPACT_ATOMS: atom_id res chain seq x y z
N MET A 1 -0.72 -68.25 -7.32
CA MET A 1 -0.39 -68.52 -8.73
C MET A 1 -1.64 -68.26 -9.55
N ALA A 2 -1.77 -67.09 -10.16
CA ALA A 2 -2.84 -66.78 -11.10
C ALA A 2 -2.29 -65.77 -12.10
N SER A 3 -2.01 -66.29 -13.29
CA SER A 3 -1.46 -65.64 -14.47
C SER A 3 -2.51 -64.70 -15.06
N SER A 4 -2.19 -63.43 -15.26
CA SER A 4 -3.01 -62.52 -16.08
C SER A 4 -2.18 -61.99 -17.23
N SER A 5 -2.72 -62.26 -18.41
CA SER A 5 -2.19 -62.18 -19.76
C SER A 5 -2.07 -60.75 -20.28
N SER A 6 -0.91 -60.44 -20.83
CA SER A 6 -0.59 -59.25 -21.61
C SER A 6 -1.22 -59.32 -23.01
N SER A 7 -2.14 -58.41 -23.30
CA SER A 7 -2.65 -58.16 -24.66
C SER A 7 -1.87 -57.00 -25.30
N SER A 8 -0.96 -57.35 -26.20
CA SER A 8 -0.25 -56.41 -27.07
C SER A 8 -1.09 -56.10 -28.31
N SER A 9 -1.47 -54.83 -28.47
CA SER A 9 -2.08 -54.33 -29.70
C SER A 9 -1.01 -53.74 -30.63
N PRO A 10 -1.05 -53.98 -31.94
CA PRO A 10 -0.08 -53.42 -32.89
C PRO A 10 -0.40 -51.95 -33.18
N VAL A 11 0.57 -51.07 -32.90
CA VAL A 11 0.50 -49.64 -33.24
C VAL A 11 0.89 -49.48 -34.71
N SER A 12 -0.08 -49.11 -35.54
CA SER A 12 0.12 -48.75 -36.94
C SER A 12 0.86 -47.42 -37.06
N SER A 13 2.08 -47.47 -37.57
CA SER A 13 2.94 -46.33 -37.91
C SER A 13 2.45 -45.64 -39.19
N SER A 14 1.57 -44.65 -39.02
CA SER A 14 1.18 -43.69 -40.06
C SER A 14 2.30 -42.68 -40.29
N LEU A 15 3.12 -42.92 -41.32
CA LEU A 15 4.18 -42.04 -41.81
C LEU A 15 3.55 -40.83 -42.54
N GLY A 16 3.19 -39.79 -41.78
CA GLY A 16 2.69 -38.53 -42.32
C GLY A 16 3.83 -37.64 -42.84
N SER A 17 3.71 -37.19 -44.09
CA SER A 17 4.65 -36.30 -44.76
C SER A 17 4.84 -34.99 -43.98
N MET A 18 6.10 -34.71 -43.59
CA MET A 18 6.50 -33.42 -43.04
C MET A 18 6.61 -32.39 -44.17
N THR A 19 5.56 -31.59 -44.35
CA THR A 19 5.68 -30.30 -45.03
C THR A 19 6.38 -29.32 -44.10
N PRO A 20 7.45 -28.63 -44.53
CA PRO A 20 8.12 -27.62 -43.71
C PRO A 20 7.21 -26.39 -43.60
N SER A 21 6.35 -26.36 -42.57
CA SER A 21 5.66 -25.15 -42.15
C SER A 21 6.71 -24.11 -41.80
N SER A 22 6.82 -23.10 -42.66
CA SER A 22 7.58 -21.89 -42.41
C SER A 22 7.12 -21.30 -41.09
N ALA A 23 7.94 -21.45 -40.06
CA ALA A 23 7.77 -20.82 -38.77
C ALA A 23 7.98 -19.32 -38.96
N ALA A 24 6.92 -18.62 -39.38
CA ALA A 24 6.86 -17.17 -39.28
C ALA A 24 7.01 -16.83 -37.80
N SER A 25 8.20 -16.37 -37.44
CA SER A 25 8.52 -15.80 -36.14
C SER A 25 7.69 -14.53 -35.97
N SER A 26 6.43 -14.71 -35.57
CA SER A 26 5.61 -13.61 -35.08
C SER A 26 6.35 -13.05 -33.86
N SER A 27 6.97 -11.89 -34.05
CA SER A 27 7.45 -11.05 -32.97
C SER A 27 6.24 -10.59 -32.18
N SER A 28 5.76 -11.47 -31.30
CA SER A 28 4.73 -11.17 -30.32
C SER A 28 5.27 -10.00 -29.52
N SER A 29 4.76 -8.80 -29.79
CA SER A 29 5.01 -7.64 -28.96
C SER A 29 4.81 -8.09 -27.53
N LEU A 30 5.89 -8.04 -26.74
CA LEU A 30 5.98 -8.55 -25.38
C LEU A 30 5.13 -7.64 -24.48
N THR A 31 3.82 -7.69 -24.68
CA THR A 31 2.83 -6.97 -23.91
C THR A 31 2.67 -7.76 -22.62
N TYR A 32 3.48 -7.42 -21.62
CA TYR A 32 3.28 -7.98 -20.30
C TYR A 32 1.91 -7.54 -19.80
N PRO A 33 1.06 -8.47 -19.32
CA PRO A 33 -0.18 -8.11 -18.66
C PRO A 33 0.18 -7.40 -17.36
N VAL A 34 0.17 -6.07 -17.38
CA VAL A 34 0.30 -5.25 -16.17
C VAL A 34 -1.01 -5.35 -15.40
N ASP A 35 -0.92 -5.64 -14.11
CA ASP A 35 -2.09 -5.64 -13.23
C ASP A 35 -2.67 -4.21 -13.20
N PRO A 36 -3.94 -3.99 -13.62
CA PRO A 36 -4.54 -2.66 -13.62
C PRO A 36 -4.62 -2.03 -12.22
N HIS A 37 -4.51 -2.83 -11.14
CA HIS A 37 -4.53 -2.35 -9.77
C HIS A 37 -3.14 -2.00 -9.22
N ALA A 38 -2.05 -2.37 -9.91
CA ALA A 38 -0.68 -2.06 -9.52
C ALA A 38 -0.46 -0.59 -9.07
N PRO A 39 -0.88 0.45 -9.83
CA PRO A 39 -0.64 1.83 -9.43
C PRO A 39 -1.35 2.21 -8.13
N THR A 40 -2.58 1.71 -7.93
CA THR A 40 -3.33 1.99 -6.70
C THR A 40 -2.70 1.32 -5.48
N PHE A 41 -2.21 0.08 -5.66
CA PHE A 41 -1.49 -0.63 -4.61
C PHE A 41 -0.19 0.09 -4.24
N VAL A 42 0.61 0.49 -5.23
CA VAL A 42 1.86 1.21 -5.02
C VAL A 42 1.59 2.54 -4.30
N ALA A 43 0.59 3.31 -4.71
CA ALA A 43 0.23 4.56 -4.06
C ALA A 43 -0.15 4.38 -2.59
N GLN A 44 -0.99 3.37 -2.27
CA GLN A 44 -1.36 3.06 -0.89
C GLN A 44 -0.16 2.62 -0.05
N ALA A 45 0.72 1.80 -0.63
CA ALA A 45 1.91 1.32 0.04
C ALA A 45 2.91 2.44 0.33
N ILE A 46 3.09 3.39 -0.60
CA ILE A 46 3.90 4.59 -0.41
C ILE A 46 3.33 5.45 0.73
N LEU A 47 2.01 5.69 0.72
CA LEU A 47 1.35 6.49 1.75
C LEU A 47 1.49 5.83 3.13
N ALA A 48 1.33 4.52 3.21
CA ALA A 48 1.53 3.75 4.42
C ALA A 48 2.99 3.79 4.92
N SER A 49 3.96 3.73 4.01
CA SER A 49 5.39 3.84 4.35
C SER A 49 5.73 5.24 4.87
N ALA A 50 5.21 6.28 4.22
CA ALA A 50 5.42 7.66 4.63
C ALA A 50 4.77 7.94 6.00
N SER A 51 3.55 7.45 6.25
CA SER A 51 2.88 7.61 7.54
C SER A 51 3.59 6.85 8.66
N LEU A 52 4.09 5.64 8.38
CA LEU A 52 4.90 4.88 9.33
C LEU A 52 6.19 5.63 9.67
N GLY A 53 6.90 6.13 8.65
CA GLY A 53 8.11 6.94 8.84
C GLY A 53 7.84 8.22 9.65
N ALA A 54 6.73 8.90 9.37
CA ALA A 54 6.30 10.07 10.12
C ALA A 54 5.98 9.72 11.59
N GLY A 55 5.29 8.60 11.83
CA GLY A 55 5.03 8.10 13.17
C GLY A 55 6.32 7.79 13.94
N THR A 56 7.26 7.08 13.31
CA THR A 56 8.57 6.80 13.90
C THR A 56 9.35 8.09 14.19
N GLY A 57 9.34 9.06 13.28
CA GLY A 57 9.99 10.36 13.48
C GLY A 57 9.38 11.17 14.62
N ALA A 58 8.05 11.14 14.78
CA ALA A 58 7.37 11.80 15.89
C ALA A 58 7.77 11.17 17.24
N VAL A 59 7.77 9.83 17.33
CA VAL A 59 8.17 9.11 18.54
C VAL A 59 9.63 9.40 18.90
N MET A 60 10.55 9.32 17.94
CA MET A 60 11.96 9.64 18.18
C MET A 60 12.18 11.10 18.56
N GLY A 61 11.37 12.02 18.03
CA GLY A 61 11.45 13.44 18.35
C GLY A 61 11.10 13.71 19.80
N VAL A 62 10.04 13.07 20.31
CA VAL A 62 9.67 13.13 21.73
C VAL A 62 10.76 12.53 22.61
N LEU A 63 11.31 11.37 22.24
CA LEU A 63 12.35 10.69 23.02
C LEU A 63 13.67 11.48 23.08
N GLN A 64 13.98 12.28 22.06
CA GLN A 64 15.20 13.08 21.98
C GLN A 64 15.00 14.54 22.45
N SER A 65 13.81 14.89 22.96
CA SER A 65 13.46 16.29 23.30
C SER A 65 13.67 17.28 22.15
N ALA A 66 13.60 16.80 20.91
CA ALA A 66 13.66 17.62 19.70
C ALA A 66 12.23 17.98 19.24
N ASN A 67 12.09 18.91 18.29
CA ASN A 67 10.77 19.23 17.74
C ASN A 67 10.20 18.00 16.98
N PRO A 68 9.15 17.34 17.51
CA PRO A 68 8.68 16.07 16.96
C PRO A 68 8.03 16.25 15.59
N PHE A 69 7.50 17.44 15.29
CA PHE A 69 6.86 17.73 14.01
C PHE A 69 7.89 17.76 12.87
N ILE A 70 8.99 18.51 13.04
CA ILE A 70 10.03 18.62 12.01
C ILE A 70 10.69 17.26 11.76
N LEU A 71 10.99 16.50 12.81
CA LEU A 71 11.59 15.17 12.67
C LEU A 71 10.63 14.17 12.00
N SER A 72 9.33 14.22 12.36
CA SER A 72 8.27 13.43 11.74
C SER A 72 8.16 13.68 10.24
N VAL A 73 8.06 14.94 9.82
CA VAL A 73 7.94 15.31 8.39
C VAL A 73 9.16 14.85 7.60
N ASN A 74 10.37 15.10 8.11
CA ASN A 74 11.60 14.70 7.44
C ASN A 74 11.73 13.18 7.30
N MET A 75 11.40 12.41 8.34
CA MET A 75 11.40 10.95 8.28
C MET A 75 10.28 10.42 7.37
N GLY A 76 9.11 11.04 7.38
CA GLY A 76 8.00 10.69 6.49
C GLY A 76 8.35 10.86 5.01
N ILE A 77 8.98 11.98 4.64
CA ILE A 77 9.44 12.22 3.26
C ILE A 77 10.50 11.20 2.87
N ASN A 78 11.52 10.99 3.71
CA ASN A 78 12.58 10.01 3.44
C ASN A 78 12.02 8.58 3.28
N ALA A 79 11.11 8.17 4.17
CA ALA A 79 10.42 6.88 4.07
C ALA A 79 9.49 6.79 2.86
N GLY A 80 8.92 7.90 2.42
CA GLY A 80 8.15 8.02 1.18
C GLY A 80 9.01 7.79 -0.05
N VAL A 81 10.18 8.42 -0.15
CA VAL A 81 11.13 8.23 -1.27
C VAL A 81 11.63 6.77 -1.32
N VAL A 82 11.96 6.19 -0.17
CA VAL A 82 12.31 4.77 -0.07
C VAL A 82 11.13 3.89 -0.48
N GLY A 83 9.91 4.22 -0.06
CA GLY A 83 8.68 3.52 -0.45
C GLY A 83 8.43 3.55 -1.96
N VAL A 84 8.52 4.73 -2.58
CA VAL A 84 8.33 4.91 -4.03
C VAL A 84 9.31 4.06 -4.81
N THR A 85 10.59 4.12 -4.45
CA THR A 85 11.65 3.35 -5.11
C THR A 85 11.44 1.85 -4.91
N PHE A 86 11.19 1.39 -3.68
CA PHE A 86 10.97 -0.03 -3.37
C PHE A 86 9.74 -0.61 -4.05
N PHE A 87 8.56 -0.02 -3.84
CA PHE A 87 7.31 -0.54 -4.39
C PHE A 87 7.26 -0.38 -5.92
N GLY A 88 7.84 0.69 -6.46
CA GLY A 88 7.99 0.89 -7.89
C GLY A 88 8.87 -0.19 -8.54
N LEU A 89 10.07 -0.42 -7.99
CA LEU A 89 10.97 -1.48 -8.44
C LEU A 89 10.31 -2.86 -8.33
N ARG A 90 9.67 -3.15 -7.20
CA ARG A 90 9.02 -4.43 -6.96
C ARG A 90 7.93 -4.72 -7.99
N GLU A 91 6.99 -3.79 -8.16
CA GLU A 91 5.78 -4.04 -8.95
C GLU A 91 6.01 -3.89 -10.46
N TYR A 92 6.87 -2.96 -10.88
CA TYR A 92 7.05 -2.64 -12.31
C TYR A 92 8.29 -3.28 -12.95
N LEU A 93 9.30 -3.68 -12.16
CA LEU A 93 10.51 -4.32 -12.69
C LEU A 93 10.64 -5.76 -12.23
N VAL A 94 10.63 -6.01 -10.93
CA VAL A 94 10.92 -7.33 -10.37
C VAL A 94 9.78 -8.31 -10.65
N SER A 95 8.53 -7.96 -10.35
CA SER A 95 7.39 -8.85 -10.53
C SER A 95 7.19 -9.28 -11.99
N PRO A 96 7.23 -8.39 -13.01
CA PRO A 96 7.13 -8.80 -14.41
C PRO A 96 8.31 -9.69 -14.85
N LEU A 97 9.53 -9.40 -14.36
CA LEU A 97 10.73 -10.16 -14.70
C LEU A 97 10.71 -11.57 -14.10
N LEU A 98 10.26 -11.73 -12.86
CA LEU A 98 10.10 -13.06 -12.24
C LEU A 98 8.96 -13.86 -12.87
N LEU A 99 7.88 -13.19 -13.26
CA LEU A 99 6.79 -13.81 -14.04
C LEU A 99 7.29 -14.32 -15.39
N SER A 100 8.18 -13.55 -16.05
CA SER A 100 8.77 -13.94 -17.34
C SER A 100 9.63 -15.20 -17.25
N GLY A 101 10.41 -15.31 -16.18
CA GLY A 101 11.33 -16.44 -15.98
C GLY A 101 10.64 -17.71 -15.51
N ARG A 102 9.32 -17.69 -15.20
CA ARG A 102 8.60 -18.79 -14.53
C ARG A 102 9.40 -19.36 -13.34
N ALA A 103 10.12 -18.49 -12.63
CA ALA A 103 11.12 -18.91 -11.67
C ALA A 103 10.52 -19.62 -10.43
N THR A 104 9.22 -19.49 -10.21
CA THR A 104 8.55 -20.03 -9.02
C THR A 104 7.16 -20.56 -9.37
N THR A 105 6.79 -21.70 -8.79
CA THR A 105 5.49 -22.37 -8.98
C THR A 105 4.30 -21.48 -8.61
N SER A 106 4.49 -20.62 -7.60
CA SER A 106 3.51 -19.63 -7.14
C SER A 106 3.16 -18.60 -8.22
N HIS A 107 4.14 -18.19 -9.03
CA HIS A 107 3.94 -17.25 -10.13
C HIS A 107 3.15 -17.86 -11.28
N THR A 108 3.43 -19.12 -11.63
CA THR A 108 2.70 -19.85 -12.67
C THR A 108 1.21 -19.95 -12.33
N ARG A 109 0.91 -20.17 -11.05
CA ARG A 109 -0.46 -20.19 -10.54
C ARG A 109 -1.12 -18.81 -10.60
N ARG A 110 -0.44 -17.76 -10.15
CA ARG A 110 -0.96 -16.39 -10.21
C ARG A 110 -1.23 -15.94 -11.65
N LEU A 111 -0.38 -16.36 -12.59
CA LEU A 111 -0.59 -16.12 -14.02
C LEU A 111 -1.85 -16.83 -14.53
N ALA A 112 -2.07 -18.08 -14.11
CA ALA A 112 -3.30 -18.82 -14.44
C ALA A 112 -4.53 -18.10 -13.87
N GLU A 113 -4.50 -17.67 -12.60
CA GLU A 113 -5.60 -16.92 -11.97
C GLU A 113 -5.90 -15.59 -12.68
N LEU A 114 -4.87 -14.84 -13.08
CA LEU A 114 -5.04 -13.60 -13.86
C LEU A 114 -5.63 -13.88 -15.25
N SER A 115 -5.16 -14.95 -15.92
CA SER A 115 -5.68 -15.36 -17.24
C SER A 115 -7.15 -15.81 -17.17
N GLU A 116 -7.56 -16.44 -16.06
CA GLU A 116 -8.94 -16.85 -15.82
C GLU A 116 -9.84 -15.65 -15.51
N LYS A 117 -9.37 -14.69 -14.70
CA LYS A 117 -10.07 -13.42 -14.47
C LYS A 117 -10.27 -12.63 -15.76
N GLN A 118 -9.25 -12.56 -16.62
CA GLN A 118 -9.36 -11.92 -17.93
C GLN A 118 -10.37 -12.62 -18.84
N ARG A 119 -10.57 -13.92 -18.66
CA ARG A 119 -11.59 -14.70 -19.37
C ARG A 119 -12.99 -14.61 -18.76
N GLY A 120 -13.17 -13.84 -17.68
CA GLY A 120 -14.45 -13.69 -16.99
C GLY A 120 -14.96 -14.99 -16.35
N LYS A 121 -14.11 -16.00 -16.18
CA LYS A 121 -14.49 -17.23 -15.48
C LYS A 121 -14.43 -16.98 -13.98
N LEU A 122 -15.48 -17.38 -13.27
CA LEU A 122 -15.48 -17.36 -11.80
C LEU A 122 -14.35 -18.27 -11.29
N PRO A 123 -13.60 -17.85 -10.26
CA PRO A 123 -12.50 -18.64 -9.71
C PRO A 123 -13.04 -19.99 -9.22
N LEU A 124 -12.55 -21.07 -9.82
CA LEU A 124 -12.93 -22.42 -9.42
C LEU A 124 -12.47 -22.67 -7.97
N PRO A 125 -13.36 -23.12 -7.07
CA PRO A 125 -13.05 -23.32 -5.65
C PRO A 125 -11.98 -24.39 -5.39
N LEU A 126 -11.57 -25.18 -6.40
CA LEU A 126 -10.54 -26.22 -6.27
C LEU A 126 -9.10 -25.69 -6.21
N ALA A 127 -8.82 -24.44 -6.59
CA ALA A 127 -7.47 -23.89 -6.44
C ALA A 127 -7.12 -23.58 -4.97
N SER A 128 -8.09 -23.54 -4.06
CA SER A 128 -7.96 -22.99 -2.70
C SER A 128 -7.02 -23.76 -1.76
N SER A 129 -6.57 -24.98 -2.09
CA SER A 129 -5.61 -25.71 -1.26
C SER A 129 -4.17 -25.29 -1.56
N SER A 130 -3.88 -23.98 -1.58
CA SER A 130 -2.49 -23.55 -1.43
C SER A 130 -2.00 -24.09 -0.09
N SER A 131 -0.97 -24.94 -0.11
CA SER A 131 -0.36 -25.43 1.12
C SER A 131 -0.02 -24.22 2.00
N ILE A 132 -0.36 -24.26 3.29
CA ILE A 132 -0.08 -23.19 4.25
C ILE A 132 1.41 -22.81 4.23
N GLU A 133 2.29 -23.76 3.90
CA GLU A 133 3.72 -23.52 3.75
C GLU A 133 4.05 -22.63 2.56
N GLU A 134 3.36 -22.77 1.44
CA GLU A 134 3.58 -21.96 0.23
C GLU A 134 3.22 -20.49 0.50
N LEU A 135 2.18 -20.24 1.31
CA LEU A 135 1.79 -18.90 1.74
C LEU A 135 2.86 -18.21 2.61
N ARG A 136 3.73 -18.96 3.30
CA ARG A 136 4.79 -18.35 4.12
C ARG A 136 5.86 -17.68 3.27
N TYR A 137 6.22 -18.30 2.16
CA TYR A 137 7.28 -17.82 1.27
C TYR A 137 6.75 -16.97 0.10
N GLU A 138 5.44 -16.71 0.06
CA GLU A 138 4.80 -15.92 -0.98
C GLU A 138 5.44 -14.52 -1.07
N ARG A 139 5.99 -14.20 -2.26
CA ARG A 139 6.63 -12.91 -2.60
C ARG A 139 7.83 -12.49 -1.76
N VAL A 140 8.41 -13.37 -0.93
CA VAL A 140 9.60 -13.05 -0.13
C VAL A 140 10.79 -12.76 -1.05
N LEU A 141 10.94 -13.55 -2.12
CA LEU A 141 11.99 -13.38 -3.11
C LEU A 141 11.85 -12.06 -3.90
N ASP A 142 10.63 -11.72 -4.36
CA ASP A 142 10.35 -10.44 -5.02
C ASP A 142 10.73 -9.25 -4.12
N SER A 143 10.34 -9.30 -2.84
CA SER A 143 10.68 -8.27 -1.86
C SER A 143 12.19 -8.20 -1.60
N SER A 144 12.87 -9.35 -1.54
CA SER A 144 14.32 -9.41 -1.34
C SER A 144 15.08 -8.77 -2.50
N ILE A 145 14.74 -9.12 -3.74
CA ILE A 145 15.38 -8.56 -4.95
C ILE A 145 15.06 -7.07 -5.06
N ALA A 146 13.81 -6.67 -4.87
CA ALA A 146 13.43 -5.25 -4.89
C ALA A 146 14.16 -4.47 -3.79
N GLY A 147 14.31 -5.05 -2.60
CA GLY A 147 15.09 -4.48 -1.49
C GLY A 147 16.56 -4.33 -1.85
N ALA A 148 17.17 -5.37 -2.44
CA ALA A 148 18.55 -5.31 -2.92
C ALA A 148 18.76 -4.16 -3.92
N LEU A 149 17.91 -4.09 -4.94
CA LEU A 149 17.99 -3.05 -5.98
C LEU A 149 17.78 -1.65 -5.39
N THR A 150 16.79 -1.49 -4.52
CA THR A 150 16.51 -0.19 -3.87
C THR A 150 17.67 0.25 -2.99
N GLY A 151 18.22 -0.66 -2.19
CA GLY A 151 19.35 -0.39 -1.30
C GLY A 151 20.60 -0.04 -2.07
N GLY A 152 20.87 -0.77 -3.15
CA GLY A 152 21.96 -0.47 -4.07
C GLY A 152 21.82 0.88 -4.76
N LEU A 153 20.63 1.19 -5.28
CA LEU A 153 20.38 2.43 -6.02
C LEU A 153 20.46 3.66 -5.11
N LEU A 154 19.76 3.65 -3.97
CA LEU A 154 19.78 4.77 -3.03
C LEU A 154 21.16 4.98 -2.41
N SER A 155 21.84 3.89 -2.04
CA SER A 155 23.19 3.98 -1.45
C SER A 155 24.22 4.41 -2.48
N GLY A 156 24.17 3.87 -3.70
CA GLY A 156 25.05 4.26 -4.79
C GLY A 156 24.91 5.73 -5.17
N GLY A 157 23.67 6.22 -5.27
CA GLY A 157 23.37 7.61 -5.61
C GLY A 157 23.76 8.61 -4.53
N LEU A 158 23.55 8.28 -3.24
CA LEU A 158 23.75 9.23 -2.14
C LEU A 158 25.11 9.11 -1.43
N ARG A 159 25.72 7.92 -1.41
CA ARG A 159 26.95 7.62 -0.64
C ARG A 159 28.09 7.09 -1.50
N GLY A 160 27.85 6.84 -2.78
CA GLY A 160 28.85 6.38 -3.75
C GLY A 160 28.92 4.87 -3.93
N PRO A 161 29.76 4.38 -4.87
CA PRO A 161 29.72 2.98 -5.31
C PRO A 161 30.15 1.98 -4.25
N ARG A 162 30.98 2.39 -3.28
CA ARG A 162 31.50 1.51 -2.21
C ARG A 162 30.42 1.02 -1.26
N THR A 163 29.30 1.74 -1.15
CA THR A 163 28.22 1.41 -0.21
C THR A 163 27.06 0.65 -0.86
N ILE A 164 27.13 0.36 -2.16
CA ILE A 164 26.07 -0.34 -2.92
C ILE A 164 25.84 -1.74 -2.35
N VAL A 165 26.90 -2.57 -2.31
CA VAL A 165 26.79 -3.97 -1.88
C VAL A 165 26.26 -4.12 -0.46
N PRO A 166 26.84 -3.48 0.58
CA PRO A 166 26.35 -3.65 1.94
C PRO A 166 24.91 -3.13 2.10
N ALA A 167 24.54 -2.01 1.45
CA ALA A 167 23.17 -1.50 1.52
C ALA A 167 22.16 -2.38 0.78
N SER A 168 22.56 -3.00 -0.33
CA SER A 168 21.72 -3.95 -1.06
C SER A 168 21.41 -5.16 -0.18
N VAL A 169 22.42 -5.75 0.44
CA VAL A 169 22.24 -6.94 1.29
C VAL A 169 21.39 -6.62 2.51
N THR A 170 21.66 -5.51 3.21
CA THR A 170 20.88 -5.15 4.41
C THR A 170 19.42 -4.88 4.07
N LEU A 171 19.14 -4.14 3.00
CA LEU A 171 17.77 -3.84 2.62
C LEU A 171 17.03 -5.07 2.07
N ALA A 172 17.72 -5.99 1.38
CA ALA A 172 17.16 -7.27 0.97
C ALA A 172 16.73 -8.14 2.18
N LEU A 173 17.56 -8.19 3.22
CA LEU A 173 17.25 -8.91 4.46
C LEU A 173 16.07 -8.29 5.20
N ILE A 174 16.07 -6.95 5.35
CA ILE A 174 14.95 -6.22 5.98
C ILE A 174 13.65 -6.46 5.22
N ALA A 175 13.68 -6.35 3.89
CA ALA A 175 12.51 -6.57 3.04
C ALA A 175 11.99 -8.01 3.14
N SER A 176 12.90 -8.99 3.20
CA SER A 176 12.56 -10.41 3.40
C SER A 176 11.90 -10.64 4.75
N ALA A 177 12.46 -10.08 5.83
CA ALA A 177 11.93 -10.20 7.18
C ALA A 177 10.53 -9.57 7.29
N LEU A 178 10.35 -8.36 6.77
CA LEU A 178 9.05 -7.68 6.75
C LEU A 178 8.00 -8.48 5.96
N GLN A 179 8.37 -9.02 4.80
CA GLN A 179 7.45 -9.83 4.01
C GLN A 179 7.04 -11.11 4.75
N LEU A 180 7.99 -11.78 5.41
CA LEU A 180 7.69 -12.93 6.27
C LEU A 180 6.75 -12.54 7.42
N SER A 181 6.97 -11.41 8.09
CA SER A 181 6.10 -10.93 9.15
C SER A 181 4.67 -10.70 8.67
N VAL A 182 4.49 -10.06 7.51
CA VAL A 182 3.15 -9.83 6.91
C VAL A 182 2.49 -11.16 6.54
N ASN A 183 3.24 -12.10 5.98
CA ASN A 183 2.73 -13.42 5.63
C ASN A 183 2.28 -14.20 6.87
N GLN A 184 3.06 -14.15 7.96
CA GLN A 184 2.69 -14.77 9.24
C GLN A 184 1.42 -14.13 9.83
N LEU A 185 1.32 -12.80 9.83
CA LEU A 185 0.12 -12.12 10.31
C LEU A 185 -1.13 -12.50 9.50
N ARG A 186 -0.99 -12.66 8.19
CA ARG A 186 -2.06 -13.12 7.30
C ARG A 186 -2.51 -14.55 7.65
N ILE A 187 -1.56 -15.46 7.86
CA ILE A 187 -1.86 -16.85 8.27
C ILE A 187 -2.57 -16.86 9.64
N THR A 188 -2.08 -16.11 10.61
CA THR A 188 -2.72 -15.97 11.93
C THR A 188 -4.15 -15.46 11.81
N ARG A 189 -4.39 -14.44 10.98
CA ARG A 189 -5.74 -13.93 10.71
C ARG A 189 -6.64 -15.00 10.10
N LEU A 190 -6.15 -15.79 9.15
CA LEU A 190 -6.93 -16.88 8.54
C LEU A 190 -7.29 -17.96 9.56
N HIS A 191 -6.37 -18.32 10.45
CA HIS A 191 -6.66 -19.25 11.54
C HIS A 191 -7.72 -18.71 12.50
N LEU A 192 -7.66 -17.43 12.84
CA LEU A 192 -8.68 -16.79 13.69
C LEU A 192 -10.06 -16.82 13.02
N LEU A 193 -10.15 -16.48 11.73
CA LEU A 193 -11.41 -16.51 10.99
C LEU A 193 -11.96 -17.93 10.85
N ALA A 194 -11.11 -18.91 10.53
CA ALA A 194 -11.52 -20.31 10.42
C ALA A 194 -12.07 -20.84 11.76
N ARG A 195 -11.44 -20.45 12.88
CA ARG A 195 -11.93 -20.80 14.22
C ARG A 195 -13.29 -20.17 14.52
N SER A 196 -13.48 -18.89 14.18
CA SER A 196 -14.77 -18.21 14.34
C SER A 196 -15.90 -18.88 13.55
N THR A 197 -15.63 -19.33 12.32
CA THR A 197 -16.62 -20.04 11.49
C THR A 197 -16.98 -21.40 12.10
N GLN A 198 -16.00 -22.16 12.58
CA GLN A 198 -16.25 -23.48 13.17
C GLN A 198 -17.03 -23.39 14.50
N THR A 199 -16.74 -22.39 15.33
CA THR A 199 -17.52 -22.15 16.55
C THR A 199 -18.97 -21.78 16.25
N GLY A 200 -19.22 -20.99 15.20
CA GLY A 200 -20.58 -20.65 14.77
C GLY A 200 -21.37 -21.85 14.22
N ALA A 201 -20.72 -22.72 13.45
CA ALA A 201 -21.35 -23.94 12.93
C ALA A 201 -21.77 -24.90 14.06
N ASN A 202 -20.89 -25.11 15.04
CA ASN A 202 -21.18 -25.99 16.18
C ASN A 202 -22.25 -25.42 17.12
N ALA A 203 -22.43 -24.09 17.16
CA ALA A 203 -23.45 -23.44 17.98
C ALA A 203 -24.85 -23.47 17.33
N ALA A 204 -24.93 -23.59 16.00
CA ALA A 204 -26.19 -23.69 15.26
C ALA A 204 -26.79 -25.11 15.28
N GLU A 205 -25.97 -26.12 15.62
CA GLU A 205 -26.43 -27.49 15.88
C GLU A 205 -26.92 -27.60 17.33
N LEU A 206 -27.96 -26.84 17.66
CA LEU A 206 -28.78 -27.12 18.83
C LEU A 206 -29.37 -28.53 18.63
N PRO A 207 -29.30 -29.42 19.63
CA PRO A 207 -29.92 -30.74 19.52
C PRO A 207 -31.41 -30.56 19.22
N PRO A 208 -31.99 -31.39 18.32
CA PRO A 208 -33.41 -31.35 18.06
C PRO A 208 -34.12 -31.54 19.41
N GLN A 209 -34.81 -30.50 19.86
CA GLN A 209 -35.76 -30.68 20.95
C GLN A 209 -36.82 -31.64 20.43
N ASP A 210 -36.91 -32.81 21.06
CA ASP A 210 -38.01 -33.75 20.92
C ASP A 210 -39.33 -33.02 21.19
N THR A 211 -39.93 -32.43 20.16
CA THR A 211 -41.34 -32.11 20.16
C THR A 211 -42.10 -33.43 20.13
N THR A 212 -42.58 -33.74 21.32
CA THR A 212 -43.61 -34.72 21.70
C THR A 212 -44.61 -35.02 20.58
N PRO A 213 -44.92 -36.31 20.30
CA PRO A 213 -45.96 -36.66 19.35
C PRO A 213 -47.34 -36.40 19.98
N SER A 214 -48.14 -35.53 19.37
CA SER A 214 -49.60 -35.56 19.51
C SER A 214 -50.21 -35.85 18.14
N GLN A 215 -50.92 -36.96 18.09
CA GLN A 215 -51.74 -37.43 16.98
C GLN A 215 -52.94 -36.50 16.76
N GLU A 216 -53.26 -36.23 15.48
CA GLU A 216 -54.59 -36.33 14.85
C GLU A 216 -54.42 -35.88 13.38
N GLN A 217 -54.31 -36.77 12.40
CA GLN A 217 -55.36 -37.55 11.72
C GLN A 217 -56.20 -36.73 10.72
N GLY A 218 -56.03 -37.06 9.43
CA GLY A 218 -56.89 -36.66 8.28
C GLY A 218 -56.48 -35.33 7.62
N SER A 219 -56.35 -35.15 6.31
CA SER A 219 -56.82 -35.94 5.16
C SER A 219 -56.01 -35.55 3.90
N THR A 220 -56.13 -36.40 2.90
CA THR A 220 -55.42 -36.56 1.62
C THR A 220 -55.67 -35.43 0.57
N PRO A 221 -55.21 -35.54 -0.71
CA PRO A 221 -54.14 -34.73 -1.31
C PRO A 221 -54.61 -33.82 -2.47
N THR A 222 -53.80 -32.87 -2.93
CA THR A 222 -53.80 -32.49 -4.37
C THR A 222 -52.51 -31.75 -4.78
N PRO A 223 -51.89 -32.08 -5.93
CA PRO A 223 -50.78 -31.32 -6.49
C PRO A 223 -51.32 -30.17 -7.37
N THR A 224 -50.80 -28.96 -7.24
CA THR A 224 -51.05 -27.90 -8.23
C THR A 224 -49.88 -26.92 -8.34
N THR A 225 -49.29 -26.98 -9.52
CA THR A 225 -48.52 -25.98 -10.26
C THR A 225 -48.96 -24.51 -10.06
N ALA A 226 -48.03 -23.62 -9.75
CA ALA A 226 -48.02 -22.17 -10.08
C ALA A 226 -46.65 -21.60 -9.62
N SER A 227 -45.73 -21.11 -10.45
CA SER A 227 -45.76 -19.89 -11.27
C SER A 227 -46.32 -18.65 -10.55
N GLY A 228 -45.43 -17.73 -10.19
CA GLY A 228 -45.71 -16.39 -9.65
C GLY A 228 -44.48 -15.89 -8.90
N SER A 229 -43.61 -15.03 -9.45
CA SER A 229 -43.82 -13.63 -9.86
C SER A 229 -44.18 -12.70 -8.70
N LEU A 230 -43.51 -11.54 -8.71
CA LEU A 230 -43.65 -10.32 -7.89
C LEU A 230 -42.79 -10.27 -6.62
N LYS A 231 -41.69 -9.51 -6.62
CA LYS A 231 -41.61 -8.03 -6.53
C LYS A 231 -41.96 -7.55 -5.12
N SER A 232 -40.92 -7.22 -4.34
CA SER A 232 -41.06 -6.25 -3.25
C SER A 232 -39.78 -5.42 -3.15
N THR A 233 -39.90 -4.24 -3.75
CA THR A 233 -39.13 -3.02 -3.50
C THR A 233 -39.28 -2.58 -2.05
N SER A 234 -38.17 -2.27 -1.38
CA SER A 234 -38.15 -1.38 -0.23
C SER A 234 -37.00 -0.35 -0.36
N PRO A 235 -37.19 0.86 0.19
CA PRO A 235 -36.57 2.11 -0.29
C PRO A 235 -35.21 2.46 0.37
N PRO A 236 -34.47 3.44 -0.20
CA PRO A 236 -33.22 3.93 0.39
C PRO A 236 -33.49 4.79 1.64
N SER A 237 -33.00 4.34 2.78
CA SER A 237 -32.95 5.14 4.00
C SER A 237 -32.00 6.33 3.85
N ALA A 238 -32.52 7.48 4.26
CA ALA A 238 -31.92 8.81 4.24
C ALA A 238 -30.59 8.94 5.00
N PRO A 239 -29.78 9.97 4.69
CA PRO A 239 -28.45 10.19 5.27
C PRO A 239 -28.50 10.67 6.72
N SER A 240 -27.71 10.03 7.58
CA SER A 240 -27.44 10.47 8.95
C SER A 240 -26.70 11.83 8.98
N PRO A 241 -26.99 12.69 9.99
CA PRO A 241 -26.46 14.04 10.09
C PRO A 241 -24.97 14.09 10.45
N ARG A 242 -24.29 15.08 9.88
CA ARG A 242 -22.89 15.47 10.15
C ARG A 242 -22.69 15.79 11.64
N PRO A 243 -21.56 15.38 12.25
CA PRO A 243 -21.12 15.99 13.49
C PRO A 243 -20.60 17.41 13.24
N SER A 244 -21.19 18.38 13.94
CA SER A 244 -20.76 19.77 14.02
C SER A 244 -19.35 19.84 14.60
N VAL A 245 -18.38 20.25 13.78
CA VAL A 245 -17.04 20.64 14.25
C VAL A 245 -17.18 22.03 14.86
N ALA A 246 -17.23 22.07 16.20
CA ALA A 246 -17.14 23.32 16.94
C ALA A 246 -15.77 23.94 16.69
N SER A 247 -15.78 25.12 16.08
CA SER A 247 -14.64 26.03 15.95
C SER A 247 -14.17 26.45 17.34
N GLN A 248 -13.10 25.82 17.86
CA GLN A 248 -12.37 26.41 18.97
C GLN A 248 -11.43 27.49 18.44
N ILE A 249 -11.86 28.72 18.69
CA ILE A 249 -11.08 29.95 18.61
C ILE A 249 -9.90 29.81 19.55
N TYR A 250 -8.68 29.64 19.01
CA TYR A 250 -7.45 29.80 19.76
C TYR A 250 -7.10 31.30 19.79
N THR A 251 -7.24 31.91 20.95
CA THR A 251 -6.63 33.21 21.26
C THR A 251 -5.14 33.01 21.55
N PRO A 252 -4.22 33.81 20.98
CA PRO A 252 -2.82 33.77 21.39
C PRO A 252 -2.67 34.44 22.75
N SER A 253 -2.41 33.64 23.79
CA SER A 253 -1.97 34.16 25.09
C SER A 253 -0.50 34.54 24.99
N SER A 254 -0.25 35.83 25.10
CA SER A 254 1.03 36.48 25.33
C SER A 254 1.72 36.00 26.60
N ASN A 255 3.05 36.08 26.57
CA ASN A 255 4.00 36.11 27.69
C ASN A 255 4.22 34.83 28.49
N SER A 256 5.36 34.20 28.21
CA SER A 256 6.21 33.60 29.25
C SER A 256 7.66 33.71 28.79
N GLU A 257 8.29 34.83 29.13
CA GLU A 257 9.74 34.93 29.25
C GLU A 257 10.19 33.85 30.24
N SER A 258 10.64 32.71 29.72
CA SER A 258 11.35 31.73 30.51
C SER A 258 12.83 31.94 30.24
N ASN A 259 13.43 32.65 31.18
CA ASN A 259 14.84 32.93 31.30
C ASN A 259 15.55 31.61 31.65
N TYR A 260 16.04 30.87 30.65
CA TYR A 260 16.87 29.70 30.87
C TYR A 260 18.31 30.16 31.08
N THR A 261 18.71 30.31 32.33
CA THR A 261 20.13 30.38 32.71
C THR A 261 20.76 29.03 32.39
N ILE A 262 21.43 28.97 31.24
CA ILE A 262 22.28 27.85 30.83
C ILE A 262 23.49 27.85 31.77
N MET A 263 23.49 26.92 32.72
CA MET A 263 24.69 26.56 33.46
C MET A 263 25.50 25.64 32.54
N SER A 264 26.46 26.23 31.84
CA SER A 264 27.39 25.55 30.96
C SER A 264 28.35 24.68 31.77
N ASP A 265 28.17 23.37 31.66
CA ASP A 265 29.13 22.34 32.04
C ASP A 265 30.17 22.18 30.90
N PRO A 266 31.46 22.49 31.10
CA PRO A 266 32.43 22.54 30.01
C PRO A 266 33.30 21.29 30.00
N THR A 267 32.78 20.12 29.63
CA THR A 267 33.64 19.02 29.12
C THR A 267 32.85 17.88 28.48
N GLN A 268 32.22 18.12 27.33
CA GLN A 268 32.00 17.05 26.36
C GLN A 268 32.63 17.43 25.02
N PRO A 269 33.43 16.55 24.41
CA PRO A 269 33.98 16.80 23.08
C PRO A 269 32.81 16.88 22.10
N VAL A 270 32.57 18.10 21.61
CA VAL A 270 31.60 18.41 20.55
C VAL A 270 32.00 17.58 19.34
N ALA A 271 31.23 16.53 19.05
CA ALA A 271 31.31 15.85 17.77
C ALA A 271 30.87 16.85 16.69
N ASP A 272 31.74 17.11 15.72
CA ASP A 272 31.52 18.09 14.66
C ASP A 272 30.14 17.89 13.97
N PRO A 273 29.22 18.87 14.04
CA PRO A 273 27.88 18.76 13.47
C PRO A 273 27.86 18.72 11.92
N GLU A 274 29.02 18.86 11.26
CA GLU A 274 29.14 18.85 9.80
C GLU A 274 28.81 17.49 9.14
N ASN A 275 28.76 16.39 9.90
CA ASN A 275 28.48 15.06 9.35
C ASN A 275 27.07 14.52 9.64
N SER A 276 26.13 15.38 10.03
CA SER A 276 24.74 14.95 10.19
C SER A 276 24.11 14.58 8.83
N LEU A 277 23.50 13.41 8.77
CA LEU A 277 22.80 12.89 7.57
C LEU A 277 21.75 13.90 7.02
N PRO A 278 21.01 14.66 7.85
CA PRO A 278 20.16 15.76 7.40
C PRO A 278 20.91 16.85 6.60
N SER A 279 22.12 17.24 7.02
CA SER A 279 22.93 18.26 6.34
C SER A 279 23.31 17.85 4.92
N ARG A 280 23.58 16.54 4.70
CA ARG A 280 23.90 16.00 3.38
C ARG A 280 22.70 15.92 2.46
N ILE A 281 21.51 15.63 3.00
CA ILE A 281 20.26 15.66 2.24
C ILE A 281 19.92 17.10 1.82
N MET A 282 20.09 18.08 2.71
CA MET A 282 19.97 19.51 2.38
C MET A 282 20.96 19.94 1.29
N GLY A 283 22.22 19.48 1.35
CA GLY A 283 23.21 19.71 0.30
C GLY A 283 22.76 19.19 -1.07
N PHE A 284 22.21 17.98 -1.12
CA PHE A 284 21.72 17.38 -2.37
C PHE A 284 20.46 18.11 -2.91
N MET A 285 19.56 18.55 -2.03
CA MET A 285 18.40 19.36 -2.43
C MET A 285 18.81 20.73 -2.96
N SER A 286 19.84 21.36 -2.40
CA SER A 286 20.38 22.64 -2.87
C SER A 286 21.08 22.57 -4.24
N ALA A 287 21.51 21.37 -4.65
CA ALA A 287 22.11 21.14 -5.97
C ALA A 287 21.06 20.93 -7.07
N VAL A 288 19.89 20.41 -6.72
CA VAL A 288 18.79 20.12 -7.67
C VAL A 288 17.77 21.25 -7.75
N LEU A 289 17.61 22.01 -6.66
CA LEU A 289 16.91 23.28 -6.65
C LEU A 289 17.95 24.35 -6.36
N PRO A 290 18.29 25.25 -7.30
CA PRO A 290 19.19 26.37 -7.03
C PRO A 290 18.49 27.34 -6.07
N VAL A 291 18.45 26.96 -4.79
CA VAL A 291 18.09 27.82 -3.69
C VAL A 291 19.27 28.76 -3.55
N ARG A 292 19.22 29.88 -4.29
CA ARG A 292 20.07 31.02 -4.01
C ARG A 292 19.92 31.30 -2.52
N ARG A 293 21.04 31.29 -1.79
CA ARG A 293 21.05 31.79 -0.43
C ARG A 293 20.68 33.26 -0.52
N LEU A 294 19.41 33.57 -0.26
CA LEU A 294 18.95 34.93 -0.06
C LEU A 294 19.81 35.51 1.05
N SER A 295 20.52 36.59 0.78
CA SER A 295 21.14 37.35 1.87
C SER A 295 20.02 37.84 2.81
N ASP A 296 20.36 38.11 4.06
CA ASP A 296 19.38 38.62 5.03
C ASP A 296 18.67 39.89 4.49
N ASP A 297 19.38 40.72 3.73
CA ASP A 297 18.82 41.89 3.04
C ASP A 297 17.82 41.53 1.94
N GLU A 298 18.11 40.50 1.13
CA GLU A 298 17.21 40.03 0.06
C GLU A 298 15.97 39.34 0.65
N TYR A 299 16.11 38.67 1.79
CA TYR A 299 15.01 38.12 2.56
C TYR A 299 14.11 39.21 3.15
N LEU A 300 14.69 40.26 3.73
CA LEU A 300 13.93 41.42 4.22
C LEU A 300 13.20 42.13 3.07
N ALA A 301 13.85 42.32 1.92
CA ALA A 301 13.22 42.90 0.74
C ALA A 301 12.07 42.03 0.20
N ALA A 302 12.21 40.71 0.22
CA ALA A 302 11.15 39.78 -0.16
C ALA A 302 9.95 39.85 0.81
N LEU A 303 10.20 39.95 2.11
CA LEU A 303 9.16 40.13 3.12
C LEU A 303 8.44 41.47 2.99
N GLU A 304 9.16 42.57 2.75
CA GLU A 304 8.53 43.88 2.50
C GLU A 304 7.67 43.87 1.24
N LYS A 305 8.12 43.17 0.19
CA LYS A 305 7.34 43.00 -1.04
C LYS A 305 6.06 42.20 -0.78
N GLN A 306 6.15 41.09 -0.05
CA GLN A 306 4.96 40.31 0.33
C GLN A 306 4.01 41.13 1.20
N ARG A 307 4.52 41.91 2.15
CA ARG A 307 3.71 42.79 2.99
C ARG A 307 2.94 43.80 2.14
N LYS A 308 3.61 44.47 1.19
CA LYS A 308 2.95 45.42 0.26
C LYS A 308 1.89 44.76 -0.62
N GLU A 309 2.12 43.53 -1.07
CA GLU A 309 1.12 42.79 -1.86
C GLU A 309 -0.11 42.45 -1.03
N VAL A 310 0.07 41.97 0.21
CA VAL A 310 -1.02 41.67 1.14
C VAL A 310 -1.80 42.93 1.51
N ASP A 311 -1.11 44.01 1.84
CA ASP A 311 -1.74 45.31 2.13
C ASP A 311 -2.53 45.83 0.92
N GLY A 312 -2.04 45.58 -0.30
CA GLY A 312 -2.74 45.88 -1.55
C GLY A 312 -4.05 45.10 -1.69
N ARG A 313 -4.01 43.78 -1.49
CA ARG A 313 -5.21 42.93 -1.55
C ARG A 313 -6.24 43.28 -0.47
N LEU A 314 -5.79 43.62 0.74
CA LEU A 314 -6.68 44.07 1.80
C LEU A 314 -7.41 45.36 1.45
N ARG A 315 -6.71 46.30 0.79
CA ARG A 315 -7.33 47.55 0.32
C ARG A 315 -8.34 47.31 -0.80
N GLU A 316 -8.06 46.40 -1.72
CA GLU A 316 -9.00 46.00 -2.78
C GLU A 316 -10.28 45.40 -2.20
N ILE A 317 -10.15 44.47 -1.25
CA ILE A 317 -11.30 43.85 -0.57
C ILE A 317 -12.12 44.90 0.18
N ALA A 318 -11.48 45.82 0.91
CA ALA A 318 -12.19 46.90 1.62
C ALA A 318 -12.97 47.82 0.66
N ALA A 319 -12.43 48.10 -0.52
CA ALA A 319 -13.12 48.89 -1.53
C ALA A 319 -14.30 48.14 -2.17
N GLU A 320 -14.17 46.81 -2.37
CA GLU A 320 -15.28 45.97 -2.83
C GLU A 320 -16.40 45.89 -1.79
N GLU A 321 -16.07 45.76 -0.50
CA GLU A 321 -17.04 45.77 0.60
C GLU A 321 -17.83 47.08 0.67
N GLU A 322 -17.17 48.23 0.50
CA GLU A 322 -17.83 49.53 0.47
C GLU A 322 -18.82 49.62 -0.71
N LYS A 323 -18.39 49.21 -1.91
CA LYS A 323 -19.23 49.19 -3.11
C LYS A 323 -20.44 48.26 -2.98
N ILE A 324 -20.28 47.11 -2.34
CA ILE A 324 -21.38 46.18 -2.04
C ILE A 324 -22.35 46.82 -1.04
N SER A 325 -21.84 47.49 0.00
CA SER A 325 -22.67 48.16 1.01
C SER A 325 -23.52 49.29 0.41
N GLU A 326 -22.95 50.09 -0.51
CA GLU A 326 -23.65 51.14 -1.23
C GLU A 326 -24.70 50.57 -2.19
N GLY A 327 -24.38 49.45 -2.87
CA GLY A 327 -25.32 48.74 -3.73
C GLY A 327 -26.52 48.21 -2.96
N MET A 328 -26.30 47.73 -1.73
CA MET A 328 -27.34 47.18 -0.87
C MET A 328 -28.23 48.26 -0.23
N THR A 329 -27.75 49.50 -0.06
CA THR A 329 -28.57 50.61 0.47
C THR A 329 -29.45 51.27 -0.60
N ARG A 330 -29.15 51.08 -1.89
CA ARG A 330 -29.93 51.64 -3.00
C ARG A 330 -31.04 50.71 -3.53
N ALA A 331 -31.01 49.43 -3.18
CA ALA A 331 -32.02 48.44 -3.54
C ALA A 331 -33.17 48.43 -2.51
#